data_AF-A0AAD7MKW4-F1
#
_entry.id   AF-A0AAD7MKW4-F1
#
_cell.length_a   1.000
_cell.length_b   1.000
_cell.length_c   1.000
_cell.angle_alpha   90.00
_cell.angle_beta   90.00
_cell.angle_gamma   90.00
#
_symmetry.space_group_name_H-M   'P 1'
#
loop_
_entity.id
_entity.type
_entity.pdbx_description
1 polymer ?
#
loop_
_entity_poly.entity_id
_entity_poly.type
_entity_poly.pdbx_seq_one_letter_code
_entity_poly.pdbx_strand_id
1 'polypeptide(L)'
;MKSAYLSALAAFFTYSVSAQTTAPDWGQCGGTGWTGPTTCPTGWSCTFSSQWYSQCLQGGATTTITSSTVGSGTSTRTSTGTSTASSTSTAPGGSATLAPGYSFVRAVEDPNFHKYLQSQVLGTASPAVLGDYTQAAQFQVVNGQLIQNANGTNLYAVVAPPANSTVTKLGLSWSKTPDTLGTFVFSGDSLEWSSPTVPRQQTNAWLVCPSGSILSVFINLGAYDYMTPAGCADETLNAYTGATAVP
;
A
#
# COMPACT_ATOMS: atom_id res chain seq x y z
N MET A 1 1.24 6.49 84.39
CA MET A 1 0.82 7.46 83.35
C MET A 1 2.10 8.02 82.74
N LYS A 2 2.55 7.82 81.50
CA LYS A 2 1.97 7.42 80.21
C LYS A 2 3.11 6.75 79.40
N SER A 3 2.87 5.63 78.72
CA SER A 3 3.82 5.01 77.79
C SER A 3 3.78 5.71 76.43
N ALA A 4 4.96 6.00 75.86
CA ALA A 4 5.12 6.51 74.50
C ALA A 4 5.29 5.33 73.53
N TYR A 5 4.47 5.28 72.48
CA TYR A 5 4.59 4.31 71.40
C TYR A 5 5.13 5.01 70.14
N LEU A 6 6.27 4.54 69.63
CA LEU A 6 6.78 4.87 68.30
C LEU A 6 6.12 3.95 67.28
N SER A 7 5.31 4.52 66.38
CA SER A 7 4.74 3.79 65.23
C SER A 7 5.58 4.05 63.99
N ALA A 8 6.28 3.01 63.51
CA ALA A 8 6.94 3.01 62.21
C ALA A 8 5.91 2.67 61.12
N LEU A 9 5.70 3.57 60.16
CA LEU A 9 4.86 3.36 58.98
C LEU A 9 5.68 2.66 57.90
N ALA A 10 5.38 1.38 57.65
CA ALA A 10 5.85 0.66 56.48
C ALA A 10 4.97 1.00 55.27
N ALA A 11 5.53 1.68 54.27
CA ALA A 11 4.85 1.95 53.01
C ALA A 11 4.89 0.68 52.12
N PHE A 12 3.76 0.01 52.00
CA PHE A 12 3.57 -1.06 51.01
C PHE A 12 3.25 -0.44 49.65
N PHE A 13 4.22 -0.45 48.74
CA PHE A 13 3.97 -0.18 47.32
C PHE A 13 3.21 -1.37 46.72
N THR A 14 1.92 -1.20 46.48
CA THR A 14 1.11 -2.12 45.67
C THR A 14 1.48 -1.92 44.20
N TYR A 15 2.18 -2.87 43.61
CA TYR A 15 2.39 -2.93 42.17
C TYR A 15 1.14 -3.52 41.52
N SER A 16 0.41 -2.70 40.76
CA SER A 16 -0.68 -3.15 39.90
C SER A 16 -0.09 -3.88 38.69
N VAL A 17 -0.18 -5.21 38.68
CA VAL A 17 0.10 -6.02 37.48
C VAL A 17 -1.13 -5.92 36.57
N SER A 18 -1.09 -5.14 35.48
CA SER A 18 -2.11 -5.25 34.44
C SER A 18 -1.81 -6.50 33.61
N ALA A 19 -2.62 -7.53 33.75
CA ALA A 19 -2.63 -8.61 32.77
C ALA A 19 -3.01 -8.00 31.41
N GLN A 20 -2.09 -7.99 30.44
CA GLN A 20 -2.40 -7.63 29.06
C GLN A 20 -3.29 -8.74 28.48
N THR A 21 -4.60 -8.60 28.67
CA THR A 21 -5.58 -9.40 27.94
C THR A 21 -5.51 -9.00 26.47
N THR A 22 -5.48 -9.96 25.56
CA THR A 22 -5.60 -9.71 24.12
C THR A 22 -7.06 -9.48 23.74
N ALA A 23 -7.30 -8.69 22.69
CA ALA A 23 -8.65 -8.52 22.12
C ALA A 23 -9.16 -9.88 21.62
N PRO A 24 -10.48 -10.15 21.64
CA PRO A 24 -11.01 -11.37 21.07
C PRO A 24 -10.80 -11.42 19.56
N ASP A 25 -10.82 -12.63 18.99
CA ASP A 25 -10.85 -12.84 17.54
C ASP A 25 -12.01 -12.06 16.91
N TRP A 26 -11.74 -11.32 15.82
CA TRP A 26 -12.69 -10.37 15.23
C TRP A 26 -13.21 -9.29 16.20
N GLY A 27 -12.54 -9.10 17.35
CA GLY A 27 -12.91 -8.15 18.39
C GLY A 27 -12.31 -6.76 18.18
N GLN A 28 -12.85 -5.78 18.90
CA GLN A 28 -12.29 -4.43 18.91
C GLN A 28 -10.90 -4.41 19.57
N CYS A 29 -9.95 -3.80 18.90
CA CYS A 29 -8.56 -3.65 19.33
C CYS A 29 -8.08 -2.19 19.32
N GLY A 30 -8.96 -1.24 19.01
CA GLY A 30 -8.60 0.17 18.95
C GLY A 30 -9.78 1.06 18.63
N GLY A 31 -9.56 2.37 18.69
CA GLY A 31 -10.58 3.38 18.48
C GLY A 31 -10.58 4.44 19.58
N THR A 32 -11.05 5.64 19.24
CA THR A 32 -11.20 6.76 20.16
C THR A 32 -12.15 6.38 21.28
N GLY A 33 -11.69 6.44 22.53
CA GLY A 33 -12.46 6.03 23.70
C GLY A 33 -12.40 4.53 24.04
N TRP A 34 -11.73 3.70 23.23
CA TRP A 34 -11.51 2.29 23.55
C TRP A 34 -10.52 2.15 24.72
N THR A 35 -10.97 1.54 25.80
CA THR A 35 -10.17 1.25 27.01
C THR A 35 -9.84 -0.24 27.17
N GLY A 36 -10.30 -1.06 26.23
CA GLY A 36 -10.04 -2.50 26.20
C GLY A 36 -8.68 -2.85 25.59
N PRO A 37 -8.44 -4.16 25.38
CA PRO A 37 -7.23 -4.66 24.77
C PRO A 37 -6.88 -4.00 23.44
N THR A 38 -5.62 -3.61 23.25
CA THR A 38 -5.14 -3.07 21.95
C THR A 38 -4.34 -4.07 21.13
N THR A 39 -4.03 -5.22 21.71
CA THR A 39 -3.22 -6.27 21.10
C THR A 39 -4.11 -7.43 20.69
N CYS A 40 -4.00 -7.87 19.45
CA CYS A 40 -4.74 -9.03 18.93
C CYS A 40 -4.06 -10.35 19.32
N PRO A 41 -4.80 -11.47 19.31
CA PRO A 41 -4.23 -12.80 19.58
C PRO A 41 -3.14 -13.15 18.56
N THR A 42 -2.28 -14.10 18.89
CA THR A 42 -1.21 -14.55 18.00
C THR A 42 -1.77 -14.97 16.63
N GLY A 43 -1.21 -14.45 15.54
CA GLY A 43 -1.71 -14.69 14.19
C GLY A 43 -2.74 -13.65 13.70
N TRP A 44 -3.11 -12.70 14.55
CA TRP A 44 -4.07 -11.64 14.24
C TRP A 44 -3.41 -10.27 14.40
N SER A 45 -3.85 -9.30 13.60
CA SER A 45 -3.38 -7.92 13.62
C SER A 45 -4.53 -6.96 13.85
N CYS A 46 -4.27 -5.89 14.58
CA CYS A 46 -5.27 -4.86 14.84
C CYS A 46 -5.39 -3.94 13.63
N THR A 47 -6.45 -4.11 12.85
CA THR A 47 -6.70 -3.36 11.62
C THR A 47 -7.64 -2.20 11.91
N PHE A 48 -7.21 -0.98 11.61
CA PHE A 48 -8.02 0.22 11.74
C PHE A 48 -9.24 0.16 10.81
N SER A 49 -10.42 0.51 11.32
CA SER A 49 -11.67 0.54 10.53
C SER A 49 -12.32 1.93 10.54
N SER A 50 -12.35 2.61 11.68
CA SER A 50 -12.78 4.00 11.81
C SER A 50 -12.09 4.67 13.00
N GLN A 51 -12.26 5.99 13.14
CA GLN A 51 -11.72 6.74 14.29
C GLN A 51 -12.11 6.15 15.65
N TRP A 52 -13.25 5.46 15.73
CA TRP A 52 -13.84 4.93 16.97
C TRP A 52 -13.69 3.42 17.09
N TYR A 53 -13.13 2.75 16.06
CA TYR A 53 -13.12 1.29 15.98
C TYR A 53 -11.96 0.74 15.12
N SER A 54 -11.18 -0.16 15.69
CA SER A 54 -10.22 -1.03 15.00
C SER A 54 -10.52 -2.47 15.38
N GLN A 55 -10.35 -3.44 14.48
CA GLN A 55 -10.73 -4.84 14.68
C GLN A 55 -9.54 -5.78 14.51
N CYS A 56 -9.47 -6.85 15.30
CA CYS A 56 -8.52 -7.93 15.08
C CYS A 56 -8.91 -8.76 13.87
N LEU A 57 -8.04 -8.82 12.86
CA LEU A 57 -8.22 -9.63 11.66
C LEU A 57 -7.06 -10.61 11.48
N GLN A 58 -7.29 -11.78 10.90
CA GLN A 58 -6.22 -12.74 10.58
C GLN A 58 -5.37 -12.21 9.42
N GLY A 59 -4.22 -11.63 9.74
CA GLY A 59 -3.14 -11.30 8.81
C GLY A 59 -1.93 -12.12 9.21
N GLY A 60 -1.64 -13.17 8.44
CA GLY A 60 -0.80 -14.31 8.83
C GLY A 60 0.51 -13.95 9.51
N ALA A 61 0.57 -14.18 10.83
CA ALA A 61 1.81 -14.29 11.59
C ALA A 61 2.00 -15.74 12.05
N THR A 62 2.87 -16.49 11.37
CA THR A 62 3.65 -17.65 11.88
C THR A 62 4.57 -18.14 10.73
N THR A 63 5.84 -18.51 10.91
CA THR A 63 6.43 -19.26 12.02
C THR A 63 7.94 -19.02 12.12
N THR A 64 8.41 -18.74 13.34
CA THR A 64 9.81 -18.92 13.77
C THR A 64 10.18 -20.40 13.71
N ILE A 65 11.26 -20.80 13.04
CA ILE A 65 11.99 -22.05 13.34
C ILE A 65 13.51 -21.79 13.34
N THR A 66 14.10 -22.25 14.43
CA THR A 66 15.49 -22.20 14.87
C THR A 66 16.39 -23.24 14.16
N SER A 67 17.65 -22.86 13.91
CA SER A 67 18.92 -23.62 13.76
C SER A 67 18.99 -25.03 13.15
N SER A 68 19.94 -25.23 12.21
CA SER A 68 21.10 -26.14 12.39
C SER A 68 22.16 -26.07 11.27
N THR A 69 23.37 -26.43 11.67
CA THR A 69 24.74 -26.33 11.13
C THR A 69 25.23 -27.44 10.16
N VAL A 70 26.15 -27.05 9.24
CA VAL A 70 27.37 -27.74 8.71
C VAL A 70 27.25 -29.05 7.89
N GLY A 71 27.96 -29.10 6.75
CA GLY A 71 28.43 -30.36 6.14
C GLY A 71 28.98 -30.28 4.71
N SER A 72 30.31 -30.20 4.57
CA SER A 72 31.09 -30.32 3.33
C SER A 72 30.88 -31.63 2.58
N GLY A 73 30.92 -31.58 1.24
CA GLY A 73 31.04 -32.74 0.36
C GLY A 73 31.56 -32.35 -1.02
N THR A 74 32.87 -32.47 -1.22
CA THR A 74 33.56 -32.36 -2.51
C THR A 74 33.38 -33.65 -3.29
N SER A 75 32.94 -33.59 -4.56
CA SER A 75 33.46 -34.48 -5.60
C SER A 75 33.22 -33.92 -7.00
N THR A 76 34.28 -33.98 -7.80
CA THR A 76 34.46 -33.49 -9.16
C THR A 76 33.87 -34.43 -10.22
N ARG A 77 33.27 -33.87 -11.27
CA ARG A 77 33.71 -34.08 -12.67
C ARG A 77 32.88 -33.27 -13.68
N THR A 78 33.64 -32.42 -14.36
CA THR A 78 33.57 -31.88 -15.72
C THR A 78 32.55 -32.49 -16.69
N SER A 79 31.67 -31.63 -17.21
CA SER A 79 31.25 -31.64 -18.61
C SER A 79 31.10 -30.20 -19.11
N THR A 80 31.89 -29.90 -20.13
CA THR A 80 31.96 -28.68 -20.93
C THR A 80 30.60 -28.23 -21.49
N GLY A 81 30.25 -26.99 -21.19
CA GLY A 81 29.18 -26.24 -21.85
C GLY A 81 29.57 -24.76 -21.88
N THR A 82 30.18 -24.34 -22.98
CA THR A 82 30.51 -22.95 -23.29
C THR A 82 29.21 -22.15 -23.43
N SER A 83 29.02 -21.14 -22.59
CA SER A 83 28.19 -19.96 -22.86
C SER A 83 28.54 -18.86 -21.85
N THR A 84 29.39 -17.97 -22.30
CA THR A 84 29.50 -16.53 -22.00
C THR A 84 28.81 -16.04 -20.72
N ALA A 85 29.63 -15.62 -19.75
CA ALA A 85 29.22 -14.70 -18.70
C ALA A 85 28.73 -13.39 -19.33
N SER A 86 27.43 -13.16 -19.25
CA SER A 86 26.84 -11.82 -19.37
C SER A 86 26.41 -11.39 -17.99
N SER A 87 27.16 -10.44 -17.43
CA SER A 87 26.65 -9.51 -16.43
C SER A 87 25.41 -8.82 -16.99
N THR A 88 24.28 -8.94 -16.32
CA THR A 88 23.16 -8.05 -16.58
C THR A 88 22.44 -7.77 -15.27
N SER A 89 22.78 -6.59 -14.75
CA SER A 89 22.02 -5.73 -13.84
C SER A 89 20.67 -6.25 -13.35
N THR A 90 20.50 -6.29 -12.03
CA THR A 90 19.22 -6.10 -11.35
C THR A 90 18.47 -4.95 -12.01
N ALA A 91 17.47 -5.26 -12.83
CA ALA A 91 16.53 -4.26 -13.31
C ALA A 91 15.66 -3.82 -12.12
N PRO A 92 15.58 -2.52 -11.81
CA PRO A 92 14.68 -2.01 -10.78
C PRO A 92 13.24 -2.05 -11.33
N GLY A 93 12.54 -3.18 -11.21
CA GLY A 93 11.14 -3.25 -11.62
C GLY A 93 10.58 -4.64 -11.91
N GLY A 94 10.95 -5.65 -11.11
CA GLY A 94 10.38 -6.99 -11.16
C GLY A 94 9.67 -7.31 -9.83
N SER A 95 8.39 -7.72 -9.88
CA SER A 95 7.48 -8.05 -8.76
C SER A 95 8.21 -8.50 -7.48
N ALA A 96 8.56 -7.52 -6.67
CA ALA A 96 9.15 -7.74 -5.36
C ALA A 96 8.03 -8.14 -4.40
N THR A 97 8.36 -8.97 -3.40
CA THR A 97 7.46 -9.18 -2.26
C THR A 97 6.98 -7.84 -1.73
N LEU A 98 5.68 -7.74 -1.46
CA LEU A 98 5.05 -6.52 -0.99
C LEU A 98 5.74 -6.04 0.30
N ALA A 99 6.24 -4.82 0.28
CA ALA A 99 6.87 -4.22 1.45
C ALA A 99 5.82 -3.91 2.52
N PRO A 100 6.15 -4.02 3.82
CA PRO A 100 5.21 -3.69 4.89
C PRO A 100 4.65 -2.28 4.74
N GLY A 101 3.33 -2.13 4.84
CA GLY A 101 2.62 -0.85 4.72
C GLY A 101 2.36 -0.38 3.29
N TYR A 102 2.81 -1.13 2.28
CA TYR A 102 2.49 -0.85 0.88
C TYR A 102 1.35 -1.74 0.37
N SER A 103 0.77 -1.35 -0.77
CA SER A 103 -0.15 -2.14 -1.58
C SER A 103 0.29 -2.06 -3.04
N PHE A 104 0.05 -3.10 -3.83
CA PHE A 104 -0.06 -2.90 -5.27
C PHE A 104 -1.35 -2.14 -5.58
N VAL A 105 -1.47 -1.51 -6.74
CA VAL A 105 -2.74 -0.92 -7.21
C VAL A 105 -3.01 -1.49 -8.60
N ARG A 106 -4.22 -1.98 -8.83
CA ARG A 106 -4.61 -2.61 -10.10
C ARG A 106 -6.01 -2.22 -10.54
N ALA A 107 -6.24 -2.27 -11.85
CA ALA A 107 -7.57 -2.18 -12.44
C ALA A 107 -8.39 -3.44 -12.11
N VAL A 108 -9.67 -3.23 -11.80
CA VAL A 108 -10.62 -4.29 -11.42
C VAL A 108 -11.75 -4.51 -12.42
N GLU A 109 -11.67 -3.89 -13.60
CA GLU A 109 -12.64 -4.07 -14.68
C GLU A 109 -11.97 -4.19 -16.05
N ASP A 110 -12.73 -4.72 -17.02
CA ASP A 110 -12.31 -4.80 -18.41
C ASP A 110 -12.27 -3.39 -19.04
N PRO A 111 -11.35 -3.12 -19.98
CA PRO A 111 -10.44 -4.06 -20.64
C PRO A 111 -9.07 -4.20 -19.96
N ASN A 112 -8.81 -3.47 -18.88
CA ASN A 112 -7.49 -3.47 -18.24
C ASN A 112 -7.44 -4.30 -16.95
N PHE A 113 -8.38 -5.24 -16.79
CA PHE A 113 -8.46 -6.11 -15.62
C PHE A 113 -7.10 -6.73 -15.30
N HIS A 114 -6.69 -6.62 -14.03
CA HIS A 114 -5.39 -7.10 -13.53
C HIS A 114 -4.15 -6.44 -14.16
N LYS A 115 -4.30 -5.25 -14.78
CA LYS A 115 -3.16 -4.38 -15.08
C LYS A 115 -2.84 -3.51 -13.87
N TYR A 116 -1.55 -3.33 -13.60
CA TYR A 116 -1.05 -2.72 -12.38
C TYR A 116 -0.53 -1.31 -12.63
N LEU A 117 -0.85 -0.40 -11.72
CA LEU A 117 -0.36 0.97 -11.74
C LEU A 117 1.18 0.96 -11.56
N GLN A 118 1.85 1.74 -12.38
CA GLN A 118 3.31 1.90 -12.36
C GLN A 118 3.76 3.21 -13.01
N SER A 119 5.05 3.52 -12.87
CA SER A 119 5.71 4.54 -13.69
C SER A 119 5.95 4.01 -15.09
N GLN A 120 5.70 4.82 -16.13
CA GLN A 120 5.99 4.44 -17.52
C GLN A 120 7.46 4.05 -17.71
N VAL A 121 8.36 4.82 -17.11
CA VAL A 121 9.78 4.47 -16.99
C VAL A 121 9.99 4.00 -15.55
N LEU A 122 10.12 2.69 -15.36
CA LEU A 122 10.09 2.04 -14.05
C LEU A 122 11.01 2.71 -13.03
N GLY A 123 10.45 3.06 -11.87
CA GLY A 123 11.19 3.68 -10.77
C GLY A 123 11.63 5.13 -11.02
N THR A 124 11.07 5.83 -12.01
CA THR A 124 11.45 7.22 -12.32
C THR A 124 10.24 8.14 -12.46
N ALA A 125 10.49 9.45 -12.32
CA ALA A 125 9.51 10.49 -12.59
C ALA A 125 9.10 10.46 -14.08
N SER A 126 7.89 9.98 -14.34
CA SER A 126 7.35 9.72 -15.68
C SER A 126 5.82 9.62 -15.60
N PRO A 127 5.10 9.59 -16.73
CA PRO A 127 3.65 9.38 -16.71
C PRO A 127 3.24 8.11 -15.95
N ALA A 128 2.06 8.15 -15.34
CA ALA A 128 1.46 6.97 -14.72
C ALA A 128 0.77 6.12 -15.79
N VAL A 129 1.03 4.81 -15.75
CA VAL A 129 0.48 3.85 -16.70
C VAL A 129 -0.03 2.61 -15.98
N LEU A 130 -0.91 1.85 -16.62
CA LEU A 130 -1.14 0.46 -16.26
C LEU A 130 -0.21 -0.46 -17.06
N GLY A 131 0.29 -1.49 -16.40
CA GLY A 131 1.23 -2.45 -16.97
C GLY A 131 1.03 -3.87 -16.47
N ASP A 132 1.96 -4.75 -16.84
CA ASP A 132 1.93 -6.16 -16.46
C ASP A 132 2.27 -6.34 -14.96
N TYR A 133 1.71 -7.38 -14.34
CA TYR A 133 1.92 -7.71 -12.93
C TYR A 133 3.41 -7.91 -12.58
N THR A 134 4.24 -8.33 -13.54
CA THR A 134 5.69 -8.48 -13.35
C THR A 134 6.39 -7.16 -13.08
N GLN A 135 5.82 -6.02 -13.46
CA GLN A 135 6.41 -4.69 -13.29
C GLN A 135 5.66 -3.84 -12.26
N ALA A 136 4.66 -4.42 -11.59
CA ALA A 136 3.78 -3.74 -10.65
C ALA A 136 4.57 -2.96 -9.59
N ALA A 137 4.25 -1.68 -9.47
CA ALA A 137 4.84 -0.84 -8.43
C ALA A 137 4.04 -0.96 -7.12
N GLN A 138 4.70 -0.61 -6.02
CA GLN A 138 4.12 -0.66 -4.68
C GLN A 138 3.84 0.76 -4.20
N PHE A 139 2.68 0.96 -3.60
CA PHE A 139 2.15 2.26 -3.21
C PHE A 139 1.72 2.31 -1.75
N GLN A 140 1.84 3.50 -1.16
CA GLN A 140 1.22 3.86 0.10
C GLN A 140 0.53 5.21 -0.06
N VAL A 141 -0.48 5.49 0.76
CA VAL A 141 -1.02 6.84 0.89
C VAL A 141 -0.63 7.41 2.24
N VAL A 142 0.12 8.51 2.23
CA VAL A 142 0.58 9.20 3.44
C VAL A 142 0.30 10.68 3.30
N ASN A 143 -0.40 11.28 4.27
CA ASN A 143 -0.75 12.71 4.28
C ASN A 143 -1.41 13.18 2.96
N GLY A 144 -2.31 12.37 2.40
CA GLY A 144 -3.00 12.67 1.14
C GLY A 144 -2.15 12.51 -0.12
N GLN A 145 -0.93 11.97 -0.02
CA GLN A 145 -0.07 11.72 -1.18
C GLN A 145 -0.04 10.24 -1.51
N LEU A 146 -0.29 9.88 -2.76
CA LEU A 146 0.00 8.54 -3.27
C LEU A 146 1.49 8.44 -3.59
N ILE A 147 2.20 7.59 -2.86
CA ILE A 147 3.65 7.46 -2.90
C ILE A 147 4.02 6.10 -3.47
N GLN A 148 4.72 6.09 -4.60
CA GLN A 148 5.33 4.92 -5.17
C GLN A 148 6.71 4.65 -4.55
N ASN A 149 6.97 3.40 -4.19
CA ASN A 149 8.32 2.94 -3.86
C ASN A 149 9.14 2.75 -5.13
N ALA A 150 10.17 3.57 -5.33
CA ALA A 150 11.15 3.45 -6.40
C ALA A 150 12.52 3.04 -5.83
N ASN A 151 12.58 1.88 -5.17
CA ASN A 151 13.80 1.30 -4.57
C ASN A 151 14.49 2.26 -3.59
N GLY A 152 13.73 2.73 -2.60
CA GLY A 152 14.22 3.64 -1.56
C GLY A 152 14.16 5.12 -1.93
N THR A 153 13.74 5.45 -3.16
CA THR A 153 13.32 6.81 -3.51
C THR A 153 11.79 6.86 -3.55
N ASN A 154 11.20 7.85 -2.87
CA ASN A 154 9.76 8.09 -2.97
C ASN A 154 9.46 8.88 -4.25
N LEU A 155 8.50 8.41 -5.03
CA LEU A 155 7.87 9.20 -6.09
C LEU A 155 6.43 9.49 -5.70
N TYR A 156 6.01 10.73 -5.87
CA TYR A 156 4.68 11.22 -5.54
C TYR A 156 3.84 11.29 -6.80
N ALA A 157 2.60 10.84 -6.72
CA ALA A 157 1.62 11.08 -7.76
C ALA A 157 1.36 12.58 -7.90
N VAL A 158 1.40 13.09 -9.12
CA VAL A 158 1.08 14.48 -9.48
C VAL A 158 -0.03 14.49 -10.51
N VAL A 159 -1.11 15.20 -10.19
CA VAL A 159 -2.23 15.41 -11.10
C VAL A 159 -2.04 16.73 -11.82
N ALA A 160 -2.10 16.70 -13.16
CA ALA A 160 -2.03 17.92 -13.95
C ALA A 160 -3.24 18.82 -13.67
N PRO A 161 -3.07 20.14 -13.49
CA PRO A 161 -4.21 21.05 -13.34
C PRO A 161 -5.08 21.07 -14.60
N PRO A 162 -6.39 21.32 -14.48
CA PRO A 162 -7.27 21.43 -15.63
C PRO A 162 -6.82 22.56 -16.56
N ALA A 163 -6.63 22.24 -17.84
CA ALA A 163 -6.19 23.24 -18.84
C ALA A 163 -7.28 24.32 -19.10
N ASN A 164 -8.55 23.98 -18.90
CA ASN A 164 -9.71 24.86 -19.00
C ASN A 164 -10.93 24.18 -18.35
N SER A 165 -12.08 24.86 -18.31
CA SER A 165 -13.31 24.35 -17.68
C SER A 165 -14.02 23.21 -18.44
N THR A 166 -13.55 22.86 -19.64
CA THR A 166 -14.17 21.83 -20.50
C THR A 166 -13.39 20.53 -20.55
N VAL A 167 -12.22 20.47 -19.89
CA VAL A 167 -11.43 19.23 -19.84
C VAL A 167 -12.17 18.15 -19.06
N THR A 168 -12.21 16.95 -19.62
CA THR A 168 -12.93 15.80 -19.05
C THR A 168 -12.01 14.79 -18.37
N LYS A 169 -10.69 15.01 -18.44
CA LYS A 169 -9.69 14.14 -17.80
C LYS A 169 -8.45 14.91 -17.37
N LEU A 170 -7.79 14.46 -16.30
CA LEU A 170 -6.52 15.03 -15.85
C LEU A 170 -5.41 13.97 -15.87
N GLY A 171 -4.24 14.34 -16.40
CA GLY A 171 -3.10 13.43 -16.47
C GLY A 171 -2.52 13.12 -15.09
N LEU A 172 -2.19 11.85 -14.85
CA LEU A 172 -1.47 11.39 -13.68
C LEU A 172 0.00 11.12 -14.05
N SER A 173 0.93 11.56 -13.20
CA SER A 173 2.37 11.36 -13.39
C SER A 173 3.08 11.15 -12.05
N TRP A 174 4.35 10.76 -12.10
CA TRP A 174 5.21 10.57 -10.93
C TRP A 174 6.27 11.67 -10.87
N SER A 175 6.51 12.20 -9.68
CA SER A 175 7.50 13.25 -9.42
C SER A 175 8.29 12.98 -8.14
N LYS A 176 9.45 13.62 -7.97
CA LYS A 176 10.18 13.63 -6.69
C LYS A 176 9.60 14.62 -5.68
N THR A 177 8.70 15.49 -6.13
CA THR A 177 8.06 16.52 -5.29
C THR A 177 6.58 16.18 -5.12
N PRO A 178 6.04 16.27 -3.88
CA PRO A 178 4.61 16.09 -3.62
C PRO A 178 3.73 17.04 -4.43
N ASP A 179 2.53 16.57 -4.77
CA ASP A 179 1.50 17.39 -5.39
C ASP A 179 0.75 18.21 -4.34
N THR A 180 0.24 19.36 -4.75
CA THR A 180 -0.59 20.24 -3.92
C THR A 180 -1.99 20.44 -4.48
N LEU A 181 -2.29 19.94 -5.68
CA LEU A 181 -3.59 20.15 -6.33
C LEU A 181 -4.72 19.38 -5.64
N GLY A 182 -4.45 18.17 -5.16
CA GLY A 182 -5.45 17.31 -4.54
C GLY A 182 -4.85 16.30 -3.59
N THR A 183 -5.71 15.42 -3.10
CA THR A 183 -5.37 14.39 -2.12
C THR A 183 -5.84 13.03 -2.60
N PHE A 184 -4.99 12.04 -2.41
CA PHE A 184 -5.31 10.63 -2.58
C PHE A 184 -5.72 10.01 -1.24
N VAL A 185 -6.60 9.02 -1.30
CA VAL A 185 -6.98 8.18 -0.15
C VAL A 185 -7.28 6.77 -0.63
N PHE A 186 -7.07 5.79 0.25
CA PHE A 186 -7.68 4.47 0.09
C PHE A 186 -8.96 4.42 0.91
N SER A 187 -10.10 4.23 0.24
CA SER A 187 -11.41 4.04 0.86
C SER A 187 -11.78 2.56 0.73
N GLY A 188 -11.51 1.80 1.80
CA GLY A 188 -11.41 0.35 1.66
C GLY A 188 -10.22 -0.01 0.78
N ASP A 189 -10.47 -0.74 -0.32
CA ASP A 189 -9.47 -1.01 -1.34
C ASP A 189 -9.45 0.04 -2.46
N SER A 190 -10.50 0.85 -2.63
CA SER A 190 -10.58 1.79 -3.74
C SER A 190 -9.57 2.94 -3.58
N LEU A 191 -8.77 3.17 -4.62
CA LEU A 191 -7.93 4.35 -4.74
C LEU A 191 -8.79 5.51 -5.21
N GLU A 192 -8.84 6.56 -4.39
CA GLU A 192 -9.64 7.74 -4.66
C GLU A 192 -8.75 8.99 -4.74
N TRP A 193 -9.19 9.96 -5.52
CA TRP A 193 -8.60 11.29 -5.57
C TRP A 193 -9.66 12.38 -5.58
N SER A 194 -9.42 13.42 -4.78
CA SER A 194 -10.26 14.60 -4.68
C SER A 194 -9.42 15.88 -4.64
N SER A 195 -9.99 16.99 -5.08
CA SER A 195 -9.38 18.31 -4.95
C SER A 195 -10.42 19.32 -4.46
N PRO A 196 -10.04 20.27 -3.59
CA PRO A 196 -10.93 21.37 -3.18
C PRO A 196 -11.25 22.33 -4.33
N THR A 197 -10.44 22.37 -5.40
CA THR A 197 -10.57 23.32 -6.51
C THR A 197 -11.02 22.66 -7.83
N VAL A 198 -10.99 21.33 -7.92
CA VAL A 198 -11.45 20.59 -9.09
C VAL A 198 -12.64 19.71 -8.72
N PRO A 199 -13.89 20.15 -8.99
CA PRO A 199 -15.07 19.36 -8.70
C PRO A 199 -15.16 18.15 -9.63
N ARG A 200 -15.63 17.03 -9.09
CA ARG A 200 -15.91 15.79 -9.83
C ARG A 200 -17.05 15.01 -9.16
N GLN A 201 -17.75 14.18 -9.92
CA GLN A 201 -18.92 13.45 -9.43
C GLN A 201 -18.54 12.23 -8.58
N GLN A 202 -17.48 11.52 -8.96
CA GLN A 202 -17.01 10.30 -8.33
C GLN A 202 -15.51 10.40 -8.09
N THR A 203 -15.05 10.18 -6.87
CA THR A 203 -13.63 10.28 -6.48
C THR A 203 -12.81 9.06 -6.86
N ASN A 204 -13.46 7.92 -7.10
CA ASN A 204 -12.88 6.64 -7.51
C ASN A 204 -12.89 6.39 -9.03
N ALA A 205 -13.36 7.34 -9.85
CA ALA A 205 -13.44 7.14 -11.30
C ALA A 205 -12.08 7.40 -11.99
N TRP A 206 -11.54 6.41 -12.69
CA TRP A 206 -10.29 6.54 -13.44
C TRP A 206 -10.57 6.38 -14.92
N LEU A 207 -9.66 6.89 -15.75
CA LEU A 207 -9.66 6.62 -17.18
C LEU A 207 -8.32 6.02 -17.56
N VAL A 208 -8.36 4.99 -18.40
CA VAL A 208 -7.18 4.47 -19.09
C VAL A 208 -7.33 4.75 -20.57
N CYS A 209 -6.40 5.52 -21.12
CA CYS A 209 -6.42 5.91 -22.53
C CYS A 209 -5.19 5.33 -23.23
N PRO A 210 -5.35 4.30 -24.06
CA PRO A 210 -4.26 3.74 -24.84
C PRO A 210 -3.68 4.73 -25.85
N SER A 211 -2.35 4.71 -25.99
CA SER A 211 -1.60 5.36 -27.07
C SER A 211 -0.55 4.38 -27.58
N GLY A 212 -0.89 3.65 -28.65
CA GLY A 212 -0.13 2.46 -29.02
C GLY A 212 -0.21 1.42 -27.90
N SER A 213 0.93 0.94 -27.41
CA SER A 213 1.00 -0.04 -26.31
C SER A 213 1.00 0.58 -24.90
N ILE A 214 0.95 1.91 -24.79
CA ILE A 214 1.00 2.60 -23.50
C ILE A 214 -0.42 2.83 -22.99
N LEU A 215 -0.71 2.35 -21.77
CA LEU A 215 -2.00 2.50 -21.10
C LEU A 215 -1.94 3.63 -20.07
N SER A 216 -1.99 4.87 -20.54
CA SER A 216 -1.87 6.06 -19.67
C SER A 216 -3.07 6.22 -18.75
N VAL A 217 -2.81 6.52 -17.47
CA VAL A 217 -3.83 6.67 -16.42
C VAL A 217 -4.20 8.14 -16.23
N PHE A 218 -5.49 8.42 -16.11
CA PHE A 218 -6.05 9.75 -15.90
C PHE A 218 -7.12 9.73 -14.82
N ILE A 219 -7.32 10.88 -14.18
CA ILE A 219 -8.51 11.15 -13.36
C ILE A 219 -9.70 11.41 -14.30
N ASN A 220 -10.83 10.73 -14.08
CA ASN A 220 -12.06 11.03 -14.81
C ASN A 220 -12.78 12.24 -14.20
N LEU A 221 -12.99 13.31 -14.97
CA LEU A 221 -13.83 14.45 -14.58
C LEU A 221 -15.23 14.40 -15.20
N GLY A 222 -15.46 13.50 -16.17
CA GLY A 222 -16.76 13.26 -16.77
C GLY A 222 -17.69 12.43 -15.88
N ALA A 223 -18.92 12.21 -16.37
CA ALA A 223 -19.82 11.22 -15.80
C ALA A 223 -19.31 9.81 -16.16
N TYR A 224 -18.92 9.05 -15.14
CA TYR A 224 -18.51 7.63 -15.26
C TYR A 224 -19.58 6.84 -16.03
N ASP A 225 -19.18 5.95 -16.93
CA ASP A 225 -20.02 5.12 -17.83
C ASP A 225 -20.93 5.84 -18.84
N TYR A 226 -21.06 7.16 -18.79
CA TYR A 226 -21.95 7.93 -19.68
C TYR A 226 -21.22 8.92 -20.60
N MET A 227 -20.00 9.33 -20.23
CA MET A 227 -19.20 10.31 -20.99
C MET A 227 -17.72 9.91 -21.09
N THR A 228 -17.42 8.61 -21.15
CA THR A 228 -16.07 8.10 -21.39
C THR A 228 -15.49 8.72 -22.67
N PRO A 229 -14.35 9.43 -22.61
CA PRO A 229 -13.75 10.00 -23.80
C PRO A 229 -13.45 8.92 -24.84
N ALA A 230 -13.68 9.22 -26.12
CA ALA A 230 -13.46 8.27 -27.20
C ALA A 230 -12.03 7.69 -27.17
N GLY A 231 -11.95 6.35 -27.19
CA GLY A 231 -10.68 5.62 -27.12
C GLY A 231 -10.10 5.49 -25.71
N CYS A 232 -10.79 5.91 -24.67
CA CYS A 232 -10.46 5.57 -23.29
C CYS A 232 -11.46 4.53 -22.74
N ALA A 233 -11.05 3.81 -21.70
CA ALA A 233 -11.92 3.00 -20.87
C ALA A 233 -12.06 3.65 -19.50
N ASP A 234 -13.26 3.58 -18.92
CA ASP A 234 -13.46 3.82 -17.50
C ASP A 234 -12.83 2.67 -16.72
N GLU A 235 -12.21 3.02 -15.60
CA GLU A 235 -11.51 2.08 -14.73
C GLU A 235 -11.77 2.41 -13.27
N THR A 236 -11.78 1.36 -12.46
CA THR A 236 -11.70 1.44 -11.00
C THR A 236 -10.36 0.85 -10.57
N LEU A 237 -9.59 1.62 -9.81
CA LEU A 237 -8.27 1.19 -9.33
C LEU A 237 -8.34 0.81 -7.86
N ASN A 238 -8.01 -0.43 -7.54
CA ASN A 238 -8.04 -0.93 -6.16
C ASN A 238 -6.66 -1.36 -5.69
N ALA A 239 -6.41 -1.13 -4.40
CA ALA A 239 -5.32 -1.71 -3.65
C ALA A 239 -5.40 -3.23 -3.69
N TYR A 240 -4.26 -3.86 -3.89
CA TYR A 240 -4.08 -5.30 -3.83
C TYR A 240 -2.94 -5.61 -2.85
N THR A 241 -3.27 -6.27 -1.75
CA THR A 241 -2.36 -6.54 -0.62
C THR A 241 -1.80 -7.96 -0.62
N GLY A 242 -1.89 -8.66 -1.74
CA GLY A 242 -1.24 -9.96 -1.90
C GLY A 242 0.27 -9.85 -1.79
N ALA A 243 0.93 -10.91 -1.32
CA ALA A 243 2.38 -10.92 -1.12
C ALA A 243 3.18 -10.61 -2.40
N THR A 244 2.62 -10.92 -3.56
CA THR A 244 3.18 -10.65 -4.89
C THR A 244 2.06 -10.24 -5.83
N ALA A 245 2.30 -9.33 -6.77
CA ALA A 245 1.37 -9.06 -7.85
C ALA A 245 1.14 -10.34 -8.68
N VAL A 246 -0.10 -10.55 -9.12
CA VAL A 246 -0.53 -11.74 -9.86
C VAL A 246 -1.21 -11.35 -11.18
N PRO A 247 -1.12 -12.20 -12.22
CA PRO A 247 -1.83 -11.99 -13.48
C PRO A 247 -3.36 -12.03 -13.31
#